data_AF-A0A821AJG7-F1
#
_entry.id   AF-A0A821AJG7-F1
#
_cell.length_a   1.000
_cell.length_b   1.000
_cell.length_c   1.000
_cell.angle_alpha   90.00
_cell.angle_beta   90.00
_cell.angle_gamma   90.00
#
_symmetry.space_group_name_H-M   'P 1'
#
loop_
_entity.id
_entity.type
_entity.pdbx_description
1 polymer ?
#
loop_
_entity_poly.entity_id
_entity_poly.type
_entity_poly.pdbx_seq_one_letter_code
_entity_poly.pdbx_strand_id
1 'polypeptide(L)'
;MGSPFTLTLANIFMWKWEKNAICGVLESHEIYGRYIDDIFFTFNEPKAKIEAVIKKANGFHPNIKLEANIGNCVSFLDLLINNKN
;
A
#
# COMPACT_ATOMS: atom_id res chain seq x y z
N MET A 1 23.33 -3.24 -1.07
CA MET A 1 23.03 -1.79 -1.11
C MET A 1 22.36 -1.44 0.22
N GLY A 2 22.93 -0.51 0.99
CA GLY A 2 22.46 -0.16 2.34
C GLY A 2 22.98 -1.08 3.45
N SER A 3 23.20 -0.50 4.64
CA SER A 3 23.49 -1.26 5.86
C SER A 3 22.31 -2.20 6.15
N PRO A 4 22.53 -3.42 6.69
CA PRO A 4 21.43 -4.31 7.11
C PRO A 4 20.44 -3.61 8.07
N PHE A 5 20.89 -2.59 8.80
CA PHE A 5 20.06 -1.78 9.68
C PHE A 5 19.03 -0.91 8.93
N THR A 6 19.37 -0.45 7.73
CA THR A 6 18.49 0.43 6.92
C THR A 6 17.20 -0.30 6.53
N LEU A 7 17.30 -1.58 6.16
CA LEU A 7 16.14 -2.43 5.82
C LEU A 7 15.22 -2.63 7.04
N THR A 8 15.80 -2.82 8.22
CA THR A 8 15.03 -2.94 9.47
C THR A 8 14.30 -1.65 9.79
N LEU A 9 14.97 -0.50 9.66
CA LEU A 9 14.36 0.80 9.93
C LEU A 9 13.22 1.12 8.95
N ALA A 10 13.42 0.83 7.66
CA ALA A 10 12.38 0.97 6.64
C ALA A 10 11.15 0.12 6.97
N ASN A 11 11.37 -1.15 7.34
CA ASN A 11 10.27 -2.04 7.73
C ASN A 11 9.49 -1.56 8.96
N ILE A 12 10.19 -1.05 9.98
CA ILE A 12 9.56 -0.50 11.19
C ILE A 12 8.71 0.74 10.84
N PHE A 13 9.26 1.63 10.02
CA PHE A 13 8.55 2.83 9.57
C PHE A 13 7.29 2.45 8.79
N MET A 14 7.43 1.57 7.81
CA MET A 14 6.32 1.13 6.97
C MET A 14 5.23 0.41 7.78
N TRP A 15 5.60 -0.41 8.76
CA TRP A 15 4.64 -1.04 9.67
C TRP A 15 3.85 -0.01 10.49
N LYS A 16 4.53 1.00 11.04
CA LYS A 16 3.86 2.06 11.81
C LYS A 16 2.92 2.89 10.93
N TRP A 17 3.35 3.18 9.71
CA TRP A 17 2.55 3.91 8.73
C TRP A 17 1.32 3.10 8.30
N GLU A 18 1.51 1.82 7.99
CA GLU A 18 0.46 0.88 7.57
C GLU A 18 -0.63 0.73 8.64
N LYS A 19 -0.22 0.60 9.91
CA LYS A 19 -1.15 0.50 11.03
C LYS A 19 -2.08 1.72 11.13
N ASN A 20 -1.60 2.91 10.78
CA ASN A 20 -2.38 4.14 10.88
C ASN A 20 -3.19 4.43 9.60
N ALA A 21 -2.65 4.07 8.43
CA ALA A 21 -3.24 4.38 7.14
C ALA A 21 -4.20 3.29 6.63
N ILE A 22 -3.90 2.00 6.89
CA ILE A 22 -4.50 0.85 6.22
C ILE A 22 -5.29 -0.07 7.16
N CYS A 23 -4.80 -0.38 8.36
CA CYS A 23 -5.48 -1.34 9.27
C CYS A 23 -6.92 -0.98 9.67
N GLY A 24 -7.35 0.27 9.49
CA GLY A 24 -8.73 0.69 9.76
C GLY A 24 -9.63 0.75 8.52
N VAL A 25 -9.08 0.44 7.34
CA VAL A 25 -9.74 0.61 6.04
C VAL A 25 -9.91 -0.72 5.34
N LEU A 26 -8.88 -1.57 5.37
CA LEU A 26 -8.92 -2.85 4.68
C LEU A 26 -9.91 -3.78 5.39
N GLU A 27 -10.87 -4.32 4.65
CA GLU A 27 -11.74 -5.36 5.17
C GLU A 27 -10.99 -6.70 5.23
N SER A 28 -11.41 -7.58 6.14
CA SER A 28 -10.74 -8.88 6.37
C SER A 28 -10.73 -9.82 5.14
N HIS A 29 -11.48 -9.50 4.09
CA HIS A 29 -11.58 -10.31 2.86
C HIS A 29 -10.62 -9.86 1.77
N GLU A 30 -9.85 -8.79 2.00
CA GLU A 30 -8.96 -8.21 1.00
C GLU A 30 -7.54 -8.79 1.12
N ILE A 31 -6.92 -9.06 -0.03
CA ILE A 31 -5.52 -9.46 -0.10
C ILE A 31 -4.67 -8.22 0.12
N TYR A 32 -3.74 -8.31 1.07
CA TYR A 32 -2.74 -7.28 1.32
C TYR A 32 -1.33 -7.88 1.22
N GLY A 33 -0.49 -7.25 0.41
CA GLY A 33 0.92 -7.59 0.24
C GLY A 33 1.79 -6.35 0.41
N ARG A 34 2.91 -6.48 1.12
CA ARG A 34 3.91 -5.42 1.25
C ARG A 34 5.29 -6.00 1.04
N TYR A 35 6.09 -5.29 0.26
CA TYR A 35 7.51 -5.56 0.06
C TYR A 35 8.30 -4.28 0.25
N ILE A 36 8.89 -4.12 1.44
CA ILE A 36 9.58 -2.89 1.87
C ILE A 36 8.65 -1.68 1.73
N ASP A 37 8.79 -0.91 0.67
CA ASP A 37 8.04 0.29 0.30
C ASP A 37 6.90 0.03 -0.70
N ASP A 38 7.00 -1.03 -1.50
CA ASP A 38 5.94 -1.42 -2.44
C ASP A 38 4.77 -2.08 -1.69
N ILE A 39 3.58 -1.55 -1.90
CA ILE A 39 2.34 -2.06 -1.30
C ILE A 39 1.37 -2.43 -2.40
N PHE A 40 0.76 -3.60 -2.26
CA PHE A 40 -0.30 -4.10 -3.10
C PHE A 40 -1.48 -4.51 -2.23
N PHE A 41 -2.69 -4.12 -2.62
CA PHE A 41 -3.90 -4.66 -2.03
C PHE A 41 -5.03 -4.72 -3.03
N THR A 42 -5.92 -5.68 -2.84
CA THR A 42 -7.18 -5.76 -3.57
C THR A 42 -8.24 -4.99 -2.81
N PHE A 43 -9.11 -4.29 -3.52
CA PHE A 43 -10.21 -3.57 -2.88
C PHE A 43 -11.52 -3.81 -3.63
N ASN A 44 -12.58 -4.17 -2.92
CA ASN A 44 -13.88 -4.50 -3.54
C ASN A 44 -14.88 -3.33 -3.53
N GLU A 45 -14.63 -2.27 -2.77
CA GLU A 45 -15.54 -1.12 -2.73
C GLU A 45 -15.25 -0.06 -3.81
N PRO A 46 -16.07 1.01 -3.96
CA PRO A 46 -15.94 1.94 -5.08
C PRO A 46 -14.63 2.73 -5.03
N LYS A 47 -14.09 3.04 -6.21
CA LYS A 47 -12.84 3.80 -6.39
C LYS A 47 -12.74 5.08 -5.55
N ALA A 48 -13.87 5.77 -5.34
CA ALA A 48 -13.93 6.99 -4.53
C ALA A 48 -13.47 6.79 -3.07
N LYS A 49 -13.74 5.61 -2.49
CA LYS A 49 -13.26 5.28 -1.14
C LYS A 49 -11.75 5.03 -1.14
N ILE A 50 -11.23 4.32 -2.14
CA ILE A 50 -9.77 4.11 -2.29
C ILE A 50 -9.04 5.45 -2.42
N GLU A 51 -9.56 6.37 -3.24
CA GLU A 51 -8.99 7.70 -3.40
C GLU A 51 -8.98 8.49 -2.08
N ALA A 52 -10.06 8.41 -1.29
CA ALA A 52 -10.12 9.03 0.03
C ALA A 52 -9.09 8.43 1.00
N VAL A 53 -8.86 7.12 0.92
CA VAL A 53 -7.86 6.40 1.72
C VAL A 53 -6.46 6.83 1.33
N ILE A 54 -6.14 6.86 0.03
CA ILE A 54 -4.85 7.33 -0.48
C ILE A 54 -4.61 8.78 -0.05
N LYS A 55 -5.64 9.64 -0.14
CA LYS A 55 -5.55 11.04 0.28
C LYS A 55 -5.28 11.17 1.77
N LYS A 56 -5.95 10.36 2.60
CA LYS A 56 -5.70 10.29 4.05
C LYS A 56 -4.27 9.79 4.33
N ALA A 57 -3.84 8.75 3.62
CA ALA A 57 -2.53 8.15 3.73
C ALA A 57 -1.41 9.14 3.36
N ASN A 58 -1.60 9.93 2.30
CA ASN A 58 -0.72 11.04 1.90
C ASN A 58 -0.72 12.22 2.87
N GLY A 59 -1.73 12.31 3.75
CA GLY A 59 -1.77 13.30 4.83
C GLY A 59 -0.91 12.95 6.04
N PHE A 60 -0.43 11.71 6.17
CA PHE A 60 0.35 11.29 7.34
C PHE A 60 1.79 11.81 7.35
N HIS A 61 2.36 12.12 6.18
CA HIS A 61 3.73 12.59 6.12
C HIS A 61 3.93 13.64 5.02
N PRO A 62 4.55 14.80 5.31
CA PRO A 62 4.68 15.90 4.34
C PRO A 62 5.58 15.54 3.14
N ASN A 63 6.55 14.64 3.34
CA ASN A 63 7.55 14.29 2.33
C ASN A 63 7.35 12.89 1.71
N ILE A 64 6.45 12.05 2.26
CA ILE A 64 6.24 10.68 1.76
C ILE A 64 4.83 10.64 1.21
N LYS A 65 4.74 10.61 -0.13
CA LYS A 65 3.49 10.49 -0.87
C LYS A 65 3.45 9.12 -1.51
N LEU A 66 2.36 8.41 -1.30
CA LEU A 66 2.00 7.24 -2.07
C LEU A 66 1.55 7.66 -3.46
N GLU A 67 2.13 6.99 -4.45
CA GLU A 67 1.57 6.91 -5.78
C GLU A 67 0.79 5.60 -5.89
N ALA A 68 -0.48 5.70 -6.28
CA ALA A 68 -1.35 4.54 -6.41
C ALA A 68 -1.70 4.34 -7.89
N ASN A 69 -1.53 3.12 -8.37
CA ASN A 69 -2.00 2.70 -9.68
C ASN A 69 -3.24 1.81 -9.50
N ILE A 70 -4.40 2.32 -9.92
CA ILE A 70 -5.70 1.66 -9.73
C ILE A 70 -6.18 1.13 -11.08
N GLY A 71 -6.25 -0.19 -11.22
CA GLY A 71 -6.76 -0.84 -12.42
C GLY A 71 -7.05 -2.32 -12.19
N ASN A 72 -7.62 -2.97 -13.22
CA ASN A 72 -7.84 -4.42 -13.20
C ASN A 72 -6.53 -5.20 -13.47
N CYS A 73 -5.54 -4.52 -14.05
CA CYS A 73 -4.19 -5.05 -14.25
C CYS A 73 -3.20 -4.14 -13.53
N VAL A 74 -2.41 -4.70 -12.61
CA VAL A 74 -1.39 -3.96 -11.86
C VAL A 74 -0.08 -4.77 -11.86
N SER A 75 1.04 -4.09 -12.08
CA SER A 75 2.37 -4.67 -11.96
C SER A 75 2.89 -4.54 -10.52
N PHE A 76 3.38 -5.63 -9.94
CA PHE A 76 3.97 -5.67 -8.58
C PHE A 76 5.16 -6.63 -8.55
N LEU A 77 6.38 -6.13 -8.27
CA LEU A 77 7.63 -6.90 -8.18
C LEU A 77 7.80 -7.92 -9.32
N ASP A 78 7.75 -7.43 -10.56
CA ASP A 78 7.83 -8.23 -11.80
C ASP A 78 6.65 -9.18 -12.07
N LEU A 79 5.60 -9.16 -11.24
CA LEU A 79 4.36 -9.89 -11.48
C LEU A 79 3.32 -8.97 -12.10
N LEU A 80 2.62 -9.45 -13.13
CA LEU A 80 1.42 -8.81 -13.66
C LEU A 80 0.19 -9.47 -13.02
N ILE A 81 -0.43 -8.76 -12.09
CA ILE A 81 -1.65 -9.22 -11.42
C ILE A 81 -2.83 -8.76 -12.26
N ASN A 82 -3.64 -9.71 -12.73
CA ASN A 82 -4.85 -9.46 -13.49
C ASN A 82 -6.07 -9.97 -12.71
N ASN A 83 -6.93 -9.05 -12.30
CA ASN A 83 -8.20 -9.38 -11.68
C ASN A 83 -9.24 -9.64 -12.78
N LYS A 84 -9.46 -10.92 -13.10
CA LYS A 84 -10.53 -11.38 -13.99
C LYS A 84 -11.79 -11.66 -13.16
N ASN A 85 -12.45 -10.60 -12.72
CA ASN A 85 -13.84 -10.65 -12.27
C ASN A 85 -14.75 -10.06 -13.34
#